data_AF-E3GEI1-F1
#
_entry.id   AF-E3GEI1-F1
#
_cell.length_a   1.000
_cell.length_b   1.000
_cell.length_c   1.000
_cell.angle_alpha   90.00
_cell.angle_beta   90.00
_cell.angle_gamma   90.00
#
_symmetry.space_group_name_H-M   'P 1'
#
loop_
_entity.id
_entity.type
_entity.pdbx_description
1 polymer ?
#
loop_
_entity_poly.entity_id
_entity_poly.type
_entity_poly.pdbx_seq_one_letter_code
_entity_poly.pdbx_strand_id
1 'polypeptide(L)'
;MFLAGSAALILAGKLYQARKSVRDMNEALEDIRNGNLNRRMLAAPDNIVAPFFYKINAITEGYRDTIAELNERDQANRQMMTSLSHDVRTPLTTLIGYLDAVHSHLVEGAEREEYIETAREKAHSLQMYVDDLFEWFKLQQHFQSFHDHTSALKR
;
A
#
# COMPACT_ATOMS: atom_id res chain seq x y z
N MET A 1 50.87 -38.91 -5.14
CA MET A 1 50.58 -37.99 -6.27
C MET A 1 49.10 -38.00 -6.69
N PHE A 2 48.43 -39.15 -6.88
CA PHE A 2 47.04 -39.19 -7.38
C PHE A 2 45.97 -38.53 -6.48
N LEU A 3 46.08 -38.65 -5.14
CA LEU A 3 45.15 -38.03 -4.19
C LEU A 3 45.19 -36.49 -4.19
N ALA A 4 46.36 -35.89 -4.43
CA ALA A 4 46.50 -34.44 -4.52
C ALA A 4 45.85 -33.90 -5.81
N GLY A 5 45.92 -34.67 -6.90
CA GLY A 5 45.29 -34.31 -8.18
C GLY A 5 43.76 -34.33 -8.14
N SER A 6 43.15 -35.33 -7.49
CA SER A 6 41.69 -35.41 -7.35
C SER A 6 41.13 -34.29 -6.46
N ALA A 7 41.81 -33.97 -5.35
CA ALA A 7 41.44 -32.85 -4.49
C ALA A 7 41.48 -31.50 -5.25
N ALA A 8 42.51 -31.28 -6.07
CA ALA A 8 42.63 -30.07 -6.88
C ALA A 8 41.48 -29.93 -7.92
N LEU A 9 41.09 -31.03 -8.58
CA LEU A 9 39.97 -31.03 -9.52
C LEU A 9 38.64 -30.74 -8.84
N ILE A 10 38.39 -31.31 -7.65
CA ILE A 10 37.18 -31.02 -6.86
C ILE A 10 37.15 -29.54 -6.45
N LEU A 11 38.29 -29.01 -5.99
CA LEU A 11 38.39 -27.61 -5.57
C LEU A 11 38.14 -26.65 -6.76
N ALA A 12 38.74 -26.95 -7.91
CA ALA A 12 38.53 -26.19 -9.14
C ALA A 12 37.06 -26.22 -9.59
N GLY A 13 36.40 -27.39 -9.49
CA GLY A 13 34.97 -27.53 -9.76
C GLY A 13 34.11 -26.67 -8.82
N LYS A 14 34.38 -26.68 -7.51
CA LYS A 14 33.67 -25.83 -6.54
C LYS A 14 33.89 -24.34 -6.80
N LEU A 15 35.12 -23.92 -7.13
CA LEU A 15 35.44 -22.53 -7.48
C LEU A 15 34.73 -22.08 -8.76
N TYR A 16 34.64 -22.94 -9.77
CA TYR A 16 33.88 -22.66 -10.99
C TYR A 16 32.38 -22.49 -10.70
N GLN A 17 31.79 -23.41 -9.92
CA GLN A 17 30.39 -23.30 -9.52
C GLN A 17 30.11 -22.03 -8.70
N ALA A 18 30.97 -21.70 -7.74
CA ALA A 18 30.82 -20.48 -6.95
C ALA A 18 30.86 -19.22 -7.82
N ARG A 19 31.81 -19.12 -8.77
CA ARG A 19 31.87 -18.00 -9.72
C ARG A 19 30.63 -17.90 -10.60
N LYS A 20 30.10 -19.02 -11.07
CA LYS A 20 28.85 -19.06 -11.83
C LYS A 20 27.68 -18.57 -10.97
N SER A 21 27.53 -19.08 -9.76
CA SER A 21 26.42 -18.69 -8.88
C SER A 21 26.46 -17.22 -8.47
N VAL A 22 27.64 -16.61 -8.33
CA VAL A 22 27.76 -15.16 -8.12
C VAL A 22 27.30 -14.37 -9.34
N ARG A 23 27.58 -14.84 -10.56
CA ARG A 23 27.05 -14.22 -11.78
C ARG A 23 25.52 -14.33 -11.84
N ASP A 24 24.99 -15.52 -11.58
CA ASP A 24 23.54 -15.77 -11.57
C ASP A 24 22.85 -14.89 -10.49
N MET A 25 23.50 -14.69 -9.34
CA MET A 25 23.05 -13.75 -8.30
C MET A 25 22.93 -12.33 -8.84
N ASN A 26 23.98 -11.86 -9.52
CA ASN A 26 24.02 -10.49 -10.04
C ASN A 26 22.94 -10.27 -11.10
N GLU A 27 22.75 -11.22 -12.01
CA GLU A 27 21.67 -11.17 -13.01
C GLU A 27 20.29 -11.15 -12.36
N ALA A 28 20.05 -12.00 -11.35
CA ALA A 28 18.77 -12.00 -10.64
C ALA A 28 18.55 -10.72 -9.82
N LEU A 29 19.58 -10.13 -9.22
CA LEU A 29 19.48 -8.85 -8.53
C LEU A 29 19.20 -7.70 -9.50
N GLU A 30 19.78 -7.73 -10.70
CA GLU A 30 19.48 -6.78 -11.77
C GLU A 30 18.02 -6.85 -12.21
N ASP A 31 17.48 -8.05 -12.41
CA ASP A 31 16.05 -8.26 -12.71
C ASP A 31 15.15 -7.71 -11.59
N ILE A 32 15.48 -7.99 -10.33
CA ILE A 32 14.74 -7.50 -9.15
C ILE A 32 14.79 -5.97 -9.09
N ARG A 33 15.98 -5.37 -9.30
CA ARG A 33 16.16 -3.91 -9.34
C ARG A 33 15.32 -3.27 -10.44
N ASN A 34 15.15 -3.95 -11.56
CA ASN A 34 14.32 -3.50 -12.68
C ASN A 34 12.81 -3.75 -12.45
N GLY A 35 12.41 -4.22 -11.25
CA GLY A 35 11.01 -4.33 -10.83
C GLY A 35 10.45 -5.76 -10.82
N ASN A 36 11.23 -6.77 -11.22
CA ASN A 36 10.75 -8.15 -11.22
C ASN A 36 10.94 -8.82 -9.84
N LEU A 37 10.07 -8.48 -8.88
CA LEU A 37 10.06 -9.10 -7.54
C LEU A 37 9.67 -10.58 -7.53
N ASN A 38 9.21 -11.13 -8.66
CA ASN A 38 8.91 -12.57 -8.80
C ASN A 38 10.15 -13.39 -9.16
N ARG A 39 11.29 -12.75 -9.46
CA ARG A 39 12.54 -13.44 -9.74
C ARG A 39 12.99 -14.22 -8.50
N ARG A 40 13.16 -15.54 -8.66
CA ARG A 40 13.67 -16.42 -7.61
C ARG A 40 15.11 -16.82 -7.88
N MET A 41 15.95 -16.72 -6.86
CA MET A 41 17.31 -17.23 -6.88
C MET A 41 17.32 -18.67 -6.38
N LEU A 42 17.86 -19.60 -7.17
CA LEU A 42 17.90 -21.03 -6.86
C LEU A 42 19.35 -21.51 -6.78
N ALA A 43 19.73 -22.12 -5.66
CA ALA A 43 21.04 -22.71 -5.46
C ALA A 43 20.89 -24.12 -4.88
N ALA A 44 21.83 -24.99 -5.23
CA ALA A 44 21.96 -26.28 -4.58
C ALA A 44 22.28 -26.08 -3.08
N PRO A 45 21.75 -26.92 -2.17
CA PRO A 45 21.94 -26.74 -0.72
C PRO A 45 23.40 -26.74 -0.25
N ASP A 46 24.28 -27.42 -0.98
CA ASP A 46 25.72 -27.52 -0.71
C ASP A 46 26.54 -26.36 -1.29
N ASN A 47 25.88 -25.40 -1.95
CA ASN A 47 26.53 -24.22 -2.51
C ASN A 47 26.75 -23.15 -1.44
N ILE A 48 27.96 -22.61 -1.40
CA ILE A 48 28.37 -21.55 -0.47
C ILE A 48 27.49 -20.28 -0.55
N VAL A 49 26.88 -20.01 -1.72
CA VAL A 49 26.00 -18.84 -1.88
C VAL A 49 24.53 -19.12 -1.56
N ALA A 50 24.14 -20.37 -1.33
CA ALA A 50 22.74 -20.74 -1.08
C ALA A 50 22.09 -19.96 0.10
N PRO A 51 22.78 -19.72 1.23
CA PRO A 51 22.23 -18.90 2.31
C PRO A 51 21.87 -17.48 1.89
N PHE A 52 22.62 -16.89 0.96
CA PHE A 52 22.33 -15.56 0.42
C PHE A 52 21.08 -15.57 -0.45
N PHE A 53 20.91 -16.59 -1.29
CA PHE A 53 19.72 -16.73 -2.14
C PHE A 53 18.45 -16.84 -1.31
N TYR A 54 18.46 -17.65 -0.25
CA TYR A 54 17.31 -17.77 0.65
C TYR A 54 16.97 -16.44 1.33
N LYS A 55 17.98 -15.70 1.82
CA LYS A 55 17.78 -14.38 2.44
C LYS A 55 17.23 -13.36 1.45
N ILE A 56 17.78 -13.29 0.23
CA ILE A 56 17.31 -12.36 -0.80
C ILE A 56 15.87 -12.71 -1.23
N ASN A 57 15.56 -13.99 -1.43
CA ASN A 57 14.20 -14.42 -1.75
C ASN A 57 13.21 -14.00 -0.66
N ALA A 58 13.56 -14.18 0.61
CA ALA A 58 12.74 -13.77 1.74
C ALA A 58 12.55 -12.23 1.80
N ILE A 59 13.60 -11.45 1.54
CA ILE A 59 13.50 -9.98 1.45
C ILE A 59 12.58 -9.57 0.30
N THR A 60 12.74 -10.18 -0.87
CA THR A 60 11.96 -9.87 -2.07
C THR A 60 10.49 -10.23 -1.88
N GLU A 61 10.21 -11.35 -1.21
CA GLU A 61 8.87 -11.76 -0.82
C GLU A 61 8.24 -10.78 0.16
N GLY A 62 8.94 -10.43 1.25
CA GLY A 62 8.45 -9.44 2.21
C GLY A 62 8.19 -8.07 1.55
N TYR A 63 9.08 -7.63 0.66
CA TYR A 63 8.91 -6.38 -0.07
C TYR A 63 7.69 -6.40 -1.00
N ARG A 64 7.45 -7.52 -1.69
CA ARG A 64 6.26 -7.73 -2.53
C ARG A 64 4.98 -7.67 -1.70
N ASP A 65 4.96 -8.31 -0.54
CA ASP A 65 3.80 -8.32 0.35
C ASP A 65 3.53 -6.90 0.90
N THR A 66 4.57 -6.14 1.26
CA THR A 66 4.45 -4.72 1.63
C THR A 66 3.88 -3.88 0.49
N ILE A 67 4.34 -4.07 -0.76
CA ILE A 67 3.79 -3.33 -1.91
C ILE A 67 2.32 -3.68 -2.14
N ALA A 68 1.94 -4.95 -2.01
CA ALA A 68 0.54 -5.36 -2.13
C ALA A 68 -0.33 -4.67 -1.08
N GLU A 69 0.10 -4.66 0.18
CA GLU A 69 -0.61 -3.97 1.27
C GLU A 69 -0.71 -2.46 1.04
N LEU A 70 0.37 -1.82 0.57
CA LEU A 70 0.36 -0.40 0.23
C LEU A 70 -0.62 -0.08 -0.90
N ASN A 71 -0.68 -0.92 -1.94
CA ASN A 71 -1.61 -0.76 -3.06
C ASN A 71 -3.06 -0.94 -2.61
N GLU A 72 -3.34 -1.95 -1.77
CA GLU A 72 -4.69 -2.15 -1.20
C GLU A 72 -5.12 -0.94 -0.37
N ARG A 73 -4.22 -0.40 0.47
CA ARG A 73 -4.47 0.82 1.24
C ARG A 73 -4.70 2.04 0.35
N ASP A 74 -3.90 2.22 -0.70
CA ASP A 74 -4.09 3.33 -1.66
C ASP A 74 -5.44 3.21 -2.38
N GLN A 75 -5.81 2.00 -2.80
CA GLN A 75 -7.10 1.74 -3.45
C GLN A 75 -8.27 2.03 -2.52
N ALA A 76 -8.22 1.55 -1.27
CA ALA A 76 -9.26 1.82 -0.27
C ALA A 76 -9.40 3.32 0.01
N ASN A 77 -8.28 4.04 0.12
CA ASN A 77 -8.28 5.49 0.29
C ASN A 77 -8.92 6.20 -0.91
N ARG A 78 -8.55 5.85 -2.14
CA ARG A 78 -9.15 6.42 -3.36
C ARG A 78 -10.66 6.18 -3.44
N GLN A 79 -11.12 4.98 -3.11
CA GLN A 79 -12.54 4.63 -3.09
C GLN A 79 -13.28 5.49 -2.06
N MET A 80 -12.75 5.58 -0.84
CA MET A 80 -13.34 6.41 0.22
C MET A 80 -13.42 7.89 -0.19
N MET A 81 -12.35 8.48 -0.72
CA MET A 81 -12.35 9.87 -1.21
C MET A 81 -13.39 10.09 -2.31
N THR A 82 -13.56 9.12 -3.21
CA THR A 82 -14.54 9.19 -4.30
C THR A 82 -15.97 9.18 -3.76
N SER A 83 -16.28 8.23 -2.87
CA SER A 83 -17.59 8.13 -2.23
C SER A 83 -17.93 9.39 -1.43
N LEU A 84 -17.00 9.84 -0.59
CA LEU A 84 -17.19 11.06 0.20
C LEU A 84 -17.40 12.29 -0.69
N SER A 85 -16.66 12.42 -1.79
CA SER A 85 -16.83 13.54 -2.73
C SER A 85 -18.24 13.59 -3.33
N HIS A 86 -18.81 12.42 -3.64
CA HIS A 86 -20.19 12.32 -4.13
C HIS A 86 -21.19 12.70 -3.02
N ASP A 87 -21.00 12.16 -1.83
CA ASP A 87 -21.93 12.30 -0.71
C ASP A 87 -21.90 13.72 -0.11
N VAL A 88 -20.78 14.44 -0.21
CA VAL A 88 -20.67 15.86 0.13
C VAL A 88 -21.31 16.74 -0.95
N ARG A 89 -21.10 16.44 -2.25
CA ARG A 89 -21.58 17.29 -3.35
C ARG A 89 -23.09 17.45 -3.35
N THR A 90 -23.81 16.36 -3.09
CA THR A 90 -25.29 16.33 -3.15
C THR A 90 -25.94 17.30 -2.15
N PRO A 91 -25.76 17.16 -0.82
CA PRO A 91 -26.33 18.08 0.16
C PRO A 91 -25.76 19.48 0.04
N LEU A 92 -24.49 19.66 -0.40
CA LEU A 92 -23.93 20.99 -0.63
C LEU A 92 -24.66 21.73 -1.75
N THR A 93 -24.93 21.06 -2.87
CA THR A 93 -25.66 21.66 -4.00
C THR A 93 -27.08 22.01 -3.60
N THR A 94 -27.76 21.09 -2.89
CA THR A 94 -29.10 21.34 -2.35
C THR A 94 -29.10 22.51 -1.36
N LEU A 95 -28.18 22.51 -0.38
CA LEU A 95 -28.01 23.57 0.61
C LEU A 95 -27.88 24.95 -0.05
N ILE A 96 -26.96 25.08 -1.02
CA ILE A 96 -26.74 26.33 -1.75
C ILE A 96 -28.02 26.74 -2.47
N GLY A 97 -28.71 25.82 -3.17
CA GLY A 97 -29.94 26.13 -3.88
C GLY A 97 -31.07 26.65 -2.98
N TYR A 98 -31.26 26.06 -1.80
CA TYR A 98 -32.24 26.52 -0.82
C TYR A 98 -31.88 27.91 -0.26
N LEU A 99 -30.60 28.14 0.07
CA LEU A 99 -30.13 29.43 0.54
C LEU A 99 -30.24 30.53 -0.53
N ASP A 100 -29.92 30.22 -1.78
CA ASP A 100 -30.04 31.14 -2.91
C ASP A 100 -31.50 31.55 -3.15
N ALA A 101 -32.44 30.60 -3.10
CA ALA A 101 -33.86 30.90 -3.24
C ALA A 101 -34.38 31.85 -2.13
N VAL A 102 -33.94 31.62 -0.89
CA VAL A 102 -34.27 32.50 0.25
C VAL A 102 -33.61 33.88 0.08
N HIS A 103 -32.34 33.93 -0.33
CA HIS A 103 -31.58 35.18 -0.48
C HIS A 103 -32.12 36.04 -1.65
N SER A 104 -32.53 35.41 -2.75
CA SER A 104 -33.14 36.07 -3.90
C SER A 104 -34.61 36.43 -3.70
N HIS A 105 -35.18 36.23 -2.51
CA HIS A 105 -36.58 36.50 -2.19
C HIS A 105 -37.55 35.79 -3.17
N LEU A 106 -37.16 34.60 -3.66
CA LEU A 106 -38.03 33.76 -4.51
C LEU A 106 -39.11 33.04 -3.70
N VAL A 107 -38.90 32.91 -2.39
CA VAL A 107 -39.81 32.29 -1.42
C VAL A 107 -40.06 33.23 -0.25
N GLU A 108 -41.29 33.24 0.28
CA GLU A 108 -41.71 34.14 1.36
C GLU A 108 -42.57 33.41 2.41
N GLY A 109 -42.77 34.06 3.56
CA GLY A 109 -43.64 33.54 4.62
C GLY A 109 -43.25 32.15 5.10
N ALA A 110 -44.20 31.22 5.13
CA ALA A 110 -43.99 29.85 5.62
C ALA A 110 -43.04 29.04 4.74
N GLU A 111 -43.04 29.23 3.42
CA GLU A 111 -42.17 28.52 2.48
C GLU A 111 -40.70 28.88 2.70
N ARG A 112 -40.43 30.16 3.03
CA ARG A 112 -39.08 30.61 3.39
C ARG A 112 -38.53 29.87 4.61
N GLU A 113 -39.36 29.62 5.62
CA GLU A 113 -38.96 28.91 6.83
C GLU A 113 -38.66 27.43 6.54
N GLU A 114 -39.49 26.78 5.70
CA GLU A 114 -39.26 25.41 5.25
C GLU A 114 -37.93 25.27 4.47
N TYR A 115 -37.62 26.26 3.63
CA TYR A 115 -36.36 26.29 2.87
C TYR A 115 -35.15 26.45 3.79
N ILE A 116 -35.25 27.30 4.81
CA ILE A 116 -34.20 27.47 5.83
C ILE A 116 -33.99 26.19 6.63
N GLU A 117 -35.07 25.52 7.05
CA GLU A 117 -34.96 24.27 7.81
C GLU A 117 -34.34 23.17 6.94
N THR A 118 -34.76 23.06 5.67
CA THR A 118 -34.16 22.10 4.73
C THR A 118 -32.67 22.37 4.53
N ALA A 119 -32.28 23.63 4.36
CA ALA A 119 -30.87 24.03 4.30
C ALA A 119 -30.13 23.61 5.59
N ARG A 120 -30.70 23.87 6.76
CA ARG A 120 -30.11 23.48 8.04
C ARG A 120 -29.90 21.97 8.15
N GLU A 121 -30.85 21.15 7.72
CA GLU A 121 -30.71 19.69 7.68
C GLU A 121 -29.58 19.23 6.74
N LYS A 122 -29.41 19.88 5.57
CA LYS A 122 -28.30 19.57 4.65
C LYS A 122 -26.94 19.96 5.24
N ALA A 123 -26.87 21.07 5.98
CA ALA A 123 -25.66 21.46 6.70
C ALA A 123 -25.28 20.43 7.78
N HIS A 124 -26.25 19.89 8.52
CA HIS A 124 -26.01 18.81 9.47
C HIS A 124 -25.56 17.51 8.79
N SER A 125 -26.12 17.18 7.62
CA SER A 125 -25.69 16.02 6.83
C SER A 125 -24.22 16.16 6.40
N LEU A 126 -23.82 17.36 5.95
CA LEU A 126 -22.42 17.66 5.63
C LEU A 126 -21.49 17.52 6.84
N GLN A 127 -21.93 17.97 8.02
CA GLN A 127 -21.17 17.80 9.25
C GLN A 127 -20.91 16.32 9.55
N MET A 128 -21.93 15.45 9.42
CA MET A 128 -21.76 14.01 9.62
C MET A 128 -20.73 13.40 8.66
N TYR A 129 -20.76 13.78 7.37
CA TYR A 129 -19.78 13.27 6.39
C TYR A 129 -18.34 13.70 6.71
N VAL A 130 -18.16 14.91 7.26
CA VAL A 130 -16.85 15.39 7.73
C VAL A 130 -16.40 14.59 8.95
N ASP A 131 -17.30 14.31 9.89
CA ASP A 131 -17.00 13.50 11.08
C ASP A 131 -16.60 12.06 10.69
N ASP A 132 -17.32 11.44 9.76
CA ASP A 132 -17.00 10.12 9.21
C ASP A 132 -15.61 10.09 8.54
N LEU A 133 -15.26 11.15 7.81
CA LEU A 133 -13.93 11.32 7.21
C LEU A 133 -12.83 11.38 8.29
N PHE A 134 -13.04 12.16 9.35
CA PHE A 134 -12.08 12.26 10.46
C PHE A 134 -11.91 10.92 11.18
N GLU A 135 -12.99 10.18 11.38
CA GLU A 135 -12.93 8.89 12.05
C GLU A 135 -12.15 7.85 11.23
N TRP A 136 -12.34 7.83 9.91
CA TRP A 136 -11.53 7.00 9.02
C TRP A 136 -10.03 7.33 9.10
N PHE A 137 -9.67 8.62 9.14
CA PHE A 137 -8.26 9.02 9.29
C PHE A 137 -7.65 8.52 10.60
N LYS A 138 -8.40 8.56 11.71
CA LYS A 138 -7.93 8.02 12.99
C LYS A 138 -7.71 6.51 12.92
N LEU A 139 -8.64 5.77 12.33
CA LEU A 139 -8.49 4.32 12.16
C LEU A 139 -7.24 3.97 11.35
N GLN A 140 -6.95 4.74 10.30
CA GLN A 140 -5.77 4.55 9.47
C GLN A 140 -4.45 4.81 10.23
N GLN A 141 -4.41 5.84 11.10
CA GLN A 141 -3.24 6.09 11.94
C GLN A 141 -3.03 5.00 13.00
N HIS A 142 -4.11 4.48 13.59
CA HIS A 142 -4.02 3.35 14.52
C HIS A 142 -3.46 2.11 13.83
N PHE A 143 -3.89 1.79 12.60
CA PHE A 143 -3.39 0.63 11.86
C PHE A 143 -1.89 0.73 11.55
N GLN A 144 -1.39 1.93 11.24
CA GLN A 144 0.05 2.15 11.05
C GLN A 144 0.85 1.92 12.35
N SER A 145 0.39 2.46 13.48
CA SER A 145 1.05 2.28 14.77
C SER A 145 1.14 0.80 15.19
N PHE A 146 0.09 0.00 14.96
CA PHE A 146 0.11 -1.44 15.25
C PHE A 146 1.08 -2.23 14.35
N HIS A 147 1.18 -1.89 13.06
CA HIS A 147 2.10 -2.55 12.12
C HIS A 147 3.58 -2.25 12.45
N ASP A 148 3.89 -1.01 12.84
CA ASP A 148 5.25 -0.62 13.23
C ASP A 148 5.71 -1.36 14.51
N HIS A 149 4.82 -1.56 15.48
CA HIS A 149 5.13 -2.30 16.71
C HIS A 149 5.32 -3.81 16.48
N THR A 150 4.53 -4.42 15.60
CA THR A 150 4.63 -5.86 15.32
C THR A 150 5.84 -6.23 14.45
N SER A 151 6.26 -5.33 13.55
CA SER A 151 7.48 -5.49 12.77
C SER A 151 8.76 -5.25 13.59
N ALA A 152 8.70 -4.43 14.65
CA ALA A 152 9.79 -4.28 15.62
C ALA A 152 9.99 -5.53 16.51
N LEU A 153 8.92 -6.28 16.83
CA LEU A 153 8.97 -7.48 17.68
C LEU A 153 9.46 -8.75 16.96
N LYS A 154 9.54 -8.75 15.62
CA LYS A 154 10.08 -9.86 14.81
C LYS A 154 11.57 -9.70 14.44
N ARG A 155 12.23 -8.62 14.86
CA ARG A 155 13.68 -8.41 14.73
C ARG A 155 14.40 -8.86 15.99
#